data_AF-A0A9Q1HP91-F1
#
_entry.id   AF-A0A9Q1HP91-F1
#
_cell.length_a   1.000
_cell.length_b   1.000
_cell.length_c   1.000
_cell.angle_alpha   90.00
_cell.angle_beta   90.00
_cell.angle_gamma   90.00
#
_symmetry.space_group_name_H-M   'P 1'
#
loop_
_entity.id
_entity.type
_entity.pdbx_description
1 polymer ?
#
loop_
_entity_poly.entity_id
_entity_poly.type
_entity_poly.pdbx_seq_one_letter_code
_entity_poly.pdbx_strand_id
1 'polypeptide(L)'
;MDNTSSSQLILPILFWVMWVGSACGGTESLPVTIPGPTISSNPFTQHYACGDKTKICPQICRSCEGSASRGACFTMHLHNCIMQFVRAMDAMNNTNLCIWNNIQRPYNTFTLCSEDAADCLLIPWPNPVVEETFRLIHSSYFLDCPEELRDPPASVGFALAMTPICIIPVMVVLVVLKTKNGDGSSW
;
A
#
# COMPACT_ATOMS: atom_id res chain seq x y z
N MET A 1 -44.17 16.34 -31.63
CA MET A 1 -43.80 16.95 -30.35
C MET A 1 -44.22 15.91 -29.32
N ASP A 2 -43.37 15.06 -28.75
CA ASP A 2 -42.02 15.32 -28.24
C ASP A 2 -41.09 14.10 -28.35
N ASN A 3 -39.96 14.27 -29.04
CA ASN A 3 -38.84 13.33 -29.10
C ASN A 3 -37.67 13.86 -28.24
N THR A 4 -37.98 14.44 -27.07
CA THR A 4 -37.02 15.23 -26.28
C THR A 4 -36.62 14.55 -24.96
N SER A 5 -36.83 13.23 -24.81
CA SER A 5 -36.46 12.51 -23.57
C SER A 5 -35.29 11.54 -23.70
N SER A 6 -34.99 11.02 -24.90
CA SER A 6 -33.87 10.07 -25.09
C SER A 6 -32.51 10.77 -25.21
N SER A 7 -32.45 11.99 -25.75
CA SER A 7 -31.18 12.71 -25.96
C SER A 7 -30.56 13.27 -24.67
N GLN A 8 -31.35 13.46 -23.61
CA GLN A 8 -30.86 14.00 -22.33
C GLN A 8 -30.12 12.96 -21.47
N LEU A 9 -30.30 11.65 -21.75
CA LEU A 9 -29.59 10.57 -21.06
C LEU A 9 -28.29 10.15 -21.76
N ILE A 10 -28.12 10.49 -23.04
CA ILE A 10 -26.94 10.10 -23.84
C ILE A 10 -25.73 10.97 -23.50
N LEU A 11 -25.93 12.26 -23.29
CA LEU A 11 -24.88 13.21 -22.94
C LEU A 11 -24.14 12.85 -21.63
N PRO A 12 -24.81 12.57 -20.49
CA PRO A 12 -24.11 12.22 -19.25
C PRO A 12 -23.36 10.88 -19.33
N ILE A 13 -23.83 9.93 -20.15
CA ILE A 13 -23.16 8.63 -20.36
C ILE A 13 -21.85 8.83 -21.15
N LEU A 14 -21.86 9.65 -22.20
CA LEU A 14 -20.65 9.96 -22.98
C LEU A 14 -19.64 10.76 -22.15
N PHE A 15 -20.11 11.68 -21.30
CA PHE A 15 -19.26 12.40 -20.35
C PHE A 15 -18.59 11.45 -19.34
N TRP A 16 -19.30 10.45 -18.82
CA TRP A 16 -18.73 9.42 -17.95
C TRP A 16 -17.65 8.59 -18.65
N VAL A 17 -17.89 8.16 -19.89
CA VAL A 17 -16.91 7.36 -20.67
C VAL A 17 -15.64 8.15 -20.97
N MET A 18 -15.76 9.45 -21.28
CA MET A 18 -14.59 10.32 -21.49
C MET A 18 -13.83 10.63 -20.21
N TRP A 19 -14.52 10.70 -19.05
CA TRP A 19 -13.88 10.98 -17.77
C TRP A 19 -13.08 9.78 -17.22
N VAL A 20 -13.61 8.56 -17.39
CA VAL A 20 -12.88 7.33 -17.01
C VAL A 20 -11.59 7.16 -17.83
N GLY A 21 -11.57 7.60 -19.09
CA GLY A 21 -10.35 7.60 -19.91
C GLY A 21 -9.27 8.60 -19.49
N SER A 22 -9.63 9.67 -18.77
CA SER A 22 -8.68 10.71 -18.33
C SER A 22 -7.97 10.37 -17.01
N ALA A 23 -8.48 9.42 -16.22
CA ALA A 23 -7.89 9.07 -14.92
C ALA A 23 -6.64 8.17 -15.01
N CYS A 24 -6.31 7.60 -16.19
CA CYS A 24 -5.16 6.71 -16.37
C CYS A 24 -4.00 7.31 -17.19
N GLY A 25 -4.01 8.61 -17.49
CA GLY A 25 -2.97 9.26 -18.30
C GLY A 25 -2.46 10.55 -17.67
N GLY A 26 -1.60 10.45 -16.66
CA GLY A 26 -0.98 11.62 -16.04
C GLY A 26 0.21 11.26 -15.16
N THR A 27 1.39 11.12 -15.76
CA THR A 27 2.67 11.19 -15.04
C THR A 27 3.06 12.67 -14.91
N GLU A 28 2.71 13.31 -13.80
CA GLU A 28 3.30 14.60 -13.41
C GLU A 28 4.19 14.39 -12.19
N SER A 29 5.49 14.27 -12.44
CA SER A 29 6.53 14.32 -11.42
C SER A 29 6.74 15.77 -10.96
N LEU A 30 6.26 16.10 -9.75
CA LEU A 30 6.61 17.34 -9.07
C LEU A 30 8.07 17.30 -8.59
N PRO A 31 8.88 18.35 -8.80
CA PRO A 31 10.21 18.43 -8.23
C PRO A 31 10.12 18.82 -6.74
N VAL A 32 10.51 17.90 -5.87
CA VAL A 32 10.71 18.18 -4.44
C VAL A 32 11.96 19.04 -4.29
N THR A 33 11.79 20.30 -3.87
CA THR A 33 12.90 21.17 -3.47
C THR A 33 13.23 20.89 -2.00
N ILE A 34 14.39 20.29 -1.74
CA ILE A 34 14.91 20.03 -0.40
C ILE A 34 15.69 21.27 0.09
N PRO A 35 15.34 21.91 1.22
CA PRO A 35 16.19 22.91 1.85
C PRO A 35 17.47 22.24 2.38
N GLY A 36 18.64 22.75 1.99
CA GLY A 36 19.94 22.21 2.40
C GLY A 36 20.15 22.23 3.92
N PRO A 37 20.95 21.31 4.47
CA PRO A 37 21.22 21.25 5.90
C PRO A 37 22.14 22.41 6.33
N THR A 38 21.70 23.17 7.32
CA THR A 38 22.56 24.09 8.07
C THR A 38 23.65 23.31 8.78
N ILE A 39 24.91 23.58 8.42
CA ILE A 39 26.12 23.00 9.00
C ILE A 39 26.22 23.48 10.45
N SER A 40 25.96 22.59 11.41
CA SER A 40 26.33 22.79 12.82
C SER A 40 27.71 22.18 13.06
N SER A 41 28.68 23.04 13.33
CA SER A 41 30.09 22.72 13.54
C SER A 41 30.34 22.04 14.90
N ASN A 42 30.46 20.71 14.92
CA ASN A 42 31.37 20.01 15.83
C ASN A 42 31.66 18.57 15.32
N PRO A 43 32.93 18.15 15.08
CA PRO A 43 33.21 16.96 14.26
C PRO A 43 33.06 15.60 14.95
N PHE A 44 32.61 15.54 16.21
CA PHE A 44 32.62 14.28 16.97
C PHE A 44 31.35 13.97 17.77
N THR A 45 30.31 14.78 17.65
CA THR A 45 28.96 14.47 18.17
C THR A 45 27.95 14.86 17.11
N GLN A 46 27.73 13.98 16.13
CA GLN A 46 26.64 14.14 15.18
C GLN A 46 25.32 13.84 15.89
N HIS A 47 24.85 14.79 16.70
CA HIS A 47 23.58 14.71 17.38
C HIS A 47 22.48 15.01 16.36
N TYR A 48 21.96 13.96 15.73
CA TYR A 48 20.74 14.10 14.92
C TYR A 48 19.53 14.27 15.83
N ALA A 49 18.55 15.03 15.35
CA ALA A 49 17.22 15.09 15.96
C ALA A 49 16.66 13.66 16.13
N CYS A 50 16.03 13.43 17.28
CA CYS A 50 15.45 12.16 17.71
C CYS A 50 13.93 12.30 17.79
N GLY A 51 13.20 11.27 17.36
CA GLY A 51 11.75 11.20 17.53
C GLY A 51 11.35 10.95 18.99
N ASP A 52 10.07 11.20 19.30
CA ASP A 52 9.49 11.07 20.63
C ASP A 52 8.18 10.24 20.64
N LYS A 53 7.78 9.71 19.48
CA LYS A 53 6.56 8.90 19.33
C LYS A 53 6.48 7.72 20.30
N THR A 54 7.61 7.05 20.52
CA THR A 54 7.70 5.92 21.44
C THR A 54 8.73 6.16 22.54
N LYS A 55 8.49 5.59 23.72
CA LYS A 55 9.37 5.75 24.89
C LYS A 55 10.76 5.14 24.70
N ILE A 56 10.92 4.27 23.69
CA ILE A 56 12.20 3.61 23.35
C ILE A 56 13.11 4.55 22.53
N CYS A 57 12.58 5.61 21.92
CA CYS A 57 13.35 6.49 21.04
C CYS A 57 14.62 7.09 21.64
N PRO A 58 14.61 7.61 22.89
CA PRO A 58 15.84 8.13 23.50
C PRO A 58 16.95 7.08 23.61
N GLN A 59 16.59 5.81 23.80
CA GLN A 59 17.55 4.70 23.86
C GLN A 59 18.11 4.37 22.48
N ILE A 60 17.22 4.27 21.48
CA ILE A 60 17.61 4.04 20.07
C ILE A 60 18.56 5.14 19.61
N CYS A 61 18.20 6.41 19.77
CA CYS A 61 19.03 7.53 19.38
C CYS A 61 20.37 7.56 20.13
N ARG A 62 20.41 7.24 21.42
CA ARG A 62 21.66 7.16 22.17
C ARG A 62 22.57 6.04 21.66
N SER A 63 22.01 4.86 21.36
CA SER A 63 22.78 3.74 20.78
C SER A 63 23.36 4.01 19.39
N CYS A 64 22.91 5.09 18.75
CA CYS A 64 23.36 5.52 17.45
C CYS A 64 24.49 6.59 17.55
N GLU A 65 24.95 6.93 18.75
CA GLU A 65 26.07 7.84 18.98
C GLU A 65 27.36 7.22 18.41
N GLY A 66 27.94 7.87 17.40
CA GLY A 66 29.10 7.35 16.65
C GLY A 66 28.75 6.57 15.37
N SER A 67 27.47 6.44 15.03
CA SER A 67 27.08 5.95 13.70
C SER A 67 27.42 6.96 12.61
N ALA A 68 27.81 6.45 11.42
CA ALA A 68 28.18 7.28 10.27
C ALA A 68 27.01 8.12 9.73
N SER A 69 25.76 7.67 9.92
CA SER A 69 24.55 8.41 9.56
C SER A 69 23.31 7.80 10.24
N ARG A 70 22.19 8.53 10.22
CA ARG A 70 20.88 8.00 10.63
C ARG A 70 20.54 6.69 9.89
N GLY A 71 20.80 6.66 8.57
CA GLY A 71 20.55 5.47 7.75
C GLY A 71 21.43 4.29 8.14
N ALA A 72 22.71 4.52 8.44
CA ALA A 72 23.60 3.47 8.93
C ALA A 72 23.14 2.92 10.29
N CYS A 73 22.67 3.79 11.20
CA CYS A 73 22.12 3.31 12.45
C CYS A 73 20.79 2.57 12.27
N PHE A 74 19.94 3.05 11.37
CA PHE A 74 18.69 2.38 11.04
C PHE A 74 18.95 0.96 10.55
N THR A 75 19.91 0.74 9.65
CA THR A 75 20.29 -0.60 9.19
C THR A 75 20.74 -1.51 10.34
N MET A 76 21.46 -0.98 11.32
CA MET A 76 21.87 -1.74 12.52
C MET A 76 20.65 -2.18 13.36
N HIS A 77 19.70 -1.26 13.61
CA HIS A 77 18.47 -1.59 14.34
C HIS A 77 17.55 -2.53 13.54
N LEU A 78 17.45 -2.31 12.23
CA LEU A 78 16.70 -3.16 11.32
C LEU A 78 17.25 -4.59 11.33
N HIS A 79 18.58 -4.77 11.37
CA HIS A 79 19.20 -6.09 11.51
C HIS A 79 18.73 -6.80 12.77
N ASN A 80 18.64 -6.10 13.91
CA ASN A 80 18.11 -6.69 15.15
C ASN A 80 16.64 -7.11 15.01
N CYS A 81 15.81 -6.28 14.35
CA CYS A 81 14.41 -6.64 14.06
C CYS A 81 14.33 -7.90 13.17
N ILE A 82 15.17 -7.99 12.13
CA ILE A 82 15.24 -9.15 11.23
C ILE A 82 15.67 -10.39 12.02
N MET A 83 16.67 -10.30 12.89
CA MET A 83 17.15 -11.45 13.68
C MET A 83 16.05 -12.04 14.55
N GLN A 84 15.19 -11.21 15.15
CA GLN A 84 14.05 -11.69 15.92
C GLN A 84 12.98 -12.33 15.03
N PHE A 85 12.74 -11.75 13.86
CA PHE A 85 11.85 -12.32 12.86
C PHE A 85 12.32 -13.70 12.39
N VAL A 86 13.58 -13.82 11.98
CA VAL A 86 14.21 -15.07 11.54
C VAL A 86 14.11 -16.15 12.61
N ARG A 87 14.41 -15.84 13.87
CA ARG A 87 14.24 -16.81 14.99
C ARG A 87 12.81 -17.31 15.12
N ALA A 88 11.83 -16.43 14.95
CA ALA A 88 10.42 -16.82 15.01
C ALA A 88 10.02 -17.69 13.81
N MET A 89 10.51 -17.36 12.62
CA MET A 89 10.25 -18.10 11.39
C MET A 89 10.92 -19.47 11.37
N ASP A 90 12.19 -19.56 11.76
CA ASP A 90 12.97 -20.79 11.79
C ASP A 90 12.46 -21.80 12.85
N ALA A 91 11.73 -21.31 13.85
CA ALA A 91 11.07 -22.17 14.84
C ALA A 91 9.81 -22.88 14.29
N MET A 92 9.33 -22.50 13.10
CA MET A 92 8.13 -23.06 12.48
C MET A 92 8.46 -24.05 11.35
N ASN A 93 7.58 -25.04 11.15
CA ASN A 93 7.69 -25.97 10.01
C ASN A 93 7.26 -25.29 8.70
N ASN A 94 7.81 -25.73 7.56
CA ASN A 94 7.50 -25.21 6.23
C ASN A 94 6.00 -25.15 5.90
N THR A 95 5.21 -26.14 6.31
CA THR A 95 3.75 -26.14 6.10
C THR A 95 3.02 -25.06 6.88
N ASN A 96 3.55 -24.67 8.04
CA ASN A 96 2.99 -23.59 8.86
C ASN A 96 3.41 -22.20 8.35
N LEU A 97 4.56 -22.10 7.65
CA LEU A 97 5.01 -20.85 7.03
C LEU A 97 4.05 -20.36 5.95
N CYS A 98 3.42 -21.29 5.21
CA CYS A 98 2.49 -20.96 4.14
C CYS A 98 1.10 -20.49 4.63
N ILE A 99 0.82 -20.59 5.93
CA ILE A 99 -0.46 -20.17 6.52
C ILE A 99 -0.29 -18.76 7.10
N TRP A 100 -0.88 -17.76 6.45
CA TRP A 100 -0.77 -16.34 6.85
C TRP A 100 -1.04 -16.11 8.35
N ASN A 101 -2.06 -16.77 8.92
CA ASN A 101 -2.42 -16.63 10.32
C ASN A 101 -1.28 -17.01 11.30
N ASN A 102 -0.41 -17.95 10.91
CA ASN A 102 0.72 -18.37 11.74
C ASN A 102 1.88 -17.36 11.69
N ILE A 103 2.11 -16.75 10.53
CA ILE A 103 3.22 -15.83 10.29
C ILE A 103 2.86 -14.36 10.53
N GLN A 104 1.57 -14.01 10.61
CA GLN A 104 1.10 -12.64 10.81
C GLN A 104 1.71 -12.00 12.06
N ARG A 105 1.86 -12.76 13.15
CA ARG A 105 2.46 -12.26 14.41
C ARG A 105 3.95 -11.89 14.26
N PRO A 106 4.83 -12.78 13.74
CA PRO A 106 6.20 -12.42 13.38
C PRO A 106 6.28 -11.18 12.49
N TYR A 107 5.47 -11.10 11.44
CA TYR A 107 5.43 -9.96 10.52
C TYR A 107 5.04 -8.65 11.20
N ASN A 108 4.00 -8.68 12.03
CA ASN A 108 3.57 -7.50 12.78
C ASN A 108 4.65 -7.04 13.76
N THR A 109 5.31 -7.99 14.44
CA THR A 109 6.41 -7.69 15.37
C THR A 109 7.60 -7.06 14.65
N PHE A 110 7.96 -7.60 13.48
CA PHE A 110 9.01 -7.02 12.63
C PHE A 110 8.66 -5.62 12.15
N THR A 111 7.43 -5.43 11.65
CA THR A 111 6.94 -4.16 11.13
C THR A 111 6.99 -3.08 12.22
N LEU A 112 6.41 -3.35 13.39
CA LEU A 112 6.45 -2.43 14.54
C LEU A 112 7.88 -2.09 14.97
N CYS A 113 8.77 -3.09 15.04
CA CYS A 113 10.17 -2.87 15.38
C CYS A 113 10.88 -1.95 14.37
N SER A 114 10.64 -2.17 13.07
CA SER A 114 11.24 -1.37 12.00
C SER A 114 10.65 0.04 11.91
N GLU A 115 9.35 0.19 12.17
CA GLU A 115 8.64 1.47 12.20
C GLU A 115 9.10 2.30 13.39
N ASP A 116 9.17 1.70 14.58
CA ASP A 116 9.69 2.36 15.79
C ASP A 116 11.12 2.87 15.54
N ALA A 117 11.99 2.05 14.97
CA ALA A 117 13.36 2.47 14.65
C ALA A 117 13.42 3.61 13.64
N ALA A 118 12.57 3.57 12.59
CA ALA A 118 12.49 4.63 11.60
C ALA A 118 11.96 5.94 12.20
N ASP A 119 10.91 5.85 13.01
CA ASP A 119 10.29 6.98 13.70
C ASP A 119 11.25 7.66 14.69
N CYS A 120 11.98 6.87 15.48
CA CYS A 120 12.96 7.41 16.41
C CYS A 120 14.13 8.09 15.69
N LEU A 121 14.53 7.59 14.52
CA LEU A 121 15.59 8.18 13.70
C LEU A 121 15.08 9.24 12.72
N LEU A 122 13.77 9.55 12.73
CA LEU A 122 13.11 10.50 11.82
C LEU A 122 13.33 10.17 10.34
N ILE A 123 13.29 8.89 10.00
CA ILE A 123 13.38 8.37 8.63
C ILE A 123 11.97 7.99 8.17
N PRO A 124 11.56 8.34 6.93
CA PRO A 124 10.27 7.91 6.41
C PRO A 124 10.19 6.38 6.33
N TRP A 125 9.06 5.83 6.75
CA TRP A 125 8.70 4.42 6.58
C TRP A 125 7.47 4.35 5.67
N PRO A 126 7.44 3.45 4.67
CA PRO A 126 8.51 2.52 4.27
C PRO A 126 9.69 3.22 3.58
N ASN A 127 10.82 2.51 3.48
CA ASN A 127 12.01 2.97 2.78
C ASN A 127 12.62 1.82 1.94
N PRO A 128 13.49 2.12 0.95
CA PRO A 128 14.03 1.10 0.05
C PRO A 128 14.77 -0.06 0.75
N VAL A 129 15.40 0.18 1.91
CA VAL A 129 16.10 -0.87 2.67
C VAL A 129 15.10 -1.86 3.27
N VAL A 130 13.99 -1.35 3.82
CA VAL A 130 12.90 -2.17 4.34
C VAL A 130 12.18 -2.92 3.22
N GLU A 131 11.92 -2.26 2.09
CA GLU A 131 11.31 -2.91 0.91
C GLU A 131 12.16 -4.07 0.38
N GLU A 132 13.48 -3.87 0.27
CA GLU A 132 14.41 -4.94 -0.11
C GLU A 132 14.38 -6.08 0.90
N THR A 133 14.35 -5.75 2.20
CA THR A 133 14.29 -6.74 3.27
C THR A 133 13.02 -7.59 3.16
N PHE A 134 11.86 -6.97 2.96
CA PHE A 134 10.62 -7.69 2.74
C PHE A 134 10.71 -8.59 1.51
N ARG A 135 11.27 -8.10 0.39
CA ARG A 135 11.46 -8.92 -0.81
C ARG A 135 12.32 -10.15 -0.53
N LEU A 136 13.45 -9.97 0.17
CA LEU A 136 14.34 -11.06 0.54
C LEU A 136 13.63 -12.10 1.42
N ILE A 137 12.89 -11.66 2.43
CA ILE A 137 12.08 -12.53 3.30
C ILE A 137 11.06 -13.34 2.49
N HIS A 138 10.33 -12.69 1.57
CA HIS A 138 9.36 -13.37 0.71
C HIS A 138 10.05 -14.41 -0.16
N SER A 139 11.19 -14.07 -0.75
CA SER A 139 11.98 -14.98 -1.58
C SER A 139 12.68 -16.10 -0.81
N SER A 140 12.84 -16.00 0.52
CA SER A 140 13.54 -17.03 1.30
C SER A 140 12.58 -18.04 1.95
N TYR A 141 11.44 -17.57 2.47
CA TYR A 141 10.54 -18.41 3.27
C TYR A 141 9.31 -18.94 2.51
N PHE A 142 9.01 -18.39 1.32
CA PHE A 142 7.74 -18.66 0.61
C PHE A 142 7.89 -19.29 -0.77
N LEU A 143 9.11 -19.67 -1.19
CA LEU A 143 9.33 -20.26 -2.53
C LEU A 143 8.55 -21.55 -2.77
N ASP A 144 8.45 -22.39 -1.73
CA ASP A 144 7.82 -23.71 -1.81
C ASP A 144 6.37 -23.72 -1.30
N CYS A 145 5.79 -22.55 -1.05
CA CYS A 145 4.40 -22.46 -0.65
C CYS A 145 3.49 -22.66 -1.86
N PRO A 146 2.47 -23.53 -1.77
CA PRO A 146 1.47 -23.62 -2.82
C PRO A 146 0.81 -22.24 -2.97
N GLU A 147 0.74 -21.77 -4.21
CA GLU A 147 0.12 -20.49 -4.57
C GLU A 147 -1.41 -20.54 -4.34
N GLU A 148 -1.86 -20.59 -3.09
CA GLU A 148 -3.29 -20.66 -2.72
C GLU A 148 -3.99 -19.29 -2.81
N LEU A 149 -3.24 -18.22 -3.06
CA LEU A 149 -3.75 -16.87 -3.31
C LEU A 149 -3.32 -16.39 -4.69
N ARG A 150 -3.59 -17.19 -5.72
CA ARG A 150 -3.80 -16.61 -7.05
C ARG A 150 -4.92 -15.58 -6.93
N ASP A 151 -4.62 -14.33 -7.25
CA ASP A 151 -5.63 -13.47 -7.84
C ASP A 151 -6.40 -14.30 -8.87
N PRO A 152 -7.74 -14.25 -8.86
CA PRO A 152 -8.53 -15.06 -9.77
C PRO A 152 -7.99 -14.77 -11.19
N PRO A 153 -7.77 -15.81 -12.03
CA PRO A 153 -7.02 -15.69 -13.29
C PRO A 153 -7.47 -14.45 -14.04
N ALA A 154 -6.57 -13.70 -14.69
CA ALA A 154 -6.84 -12.36 -15.25
C ALA A 154 -8.19 -12.22 -16.01
N SER A 155 -8.72 -13.32 -16.57
CA SER A 155 -10.07 -13.46 -17.11
C SER A 155 -11.22 -13.16 -16.13
N VAL A 156 -11.13 -13.60 -14.88
CA VAL A 156 -12.13 -13.41 -13.82
C VAL A 156 -12.05 -12.00 -13.22
N GLY A 157 -10.85 -11.46 -13.02
CA GLY A 157 -10.66 -10.05 -12.65
C GLY A 157 -11.23 -9.10 -13.71
N PHE A 158 -11.00 -9.42 -15.00
CA PHE A 158 -11.62 -8.71 -16.11
C PHE A 158 -13.15 -8.89 -16.12
N ALA A 159 -13.67 -10.09 -15.86
CA ALA A 159 -15.11 -10.33 -15.78
C ALA A 159 -15.78 -9.51 -14.66
N LEU A 160 -15.13 -9.40 -13.49
CA LEU A 160 -15.60 -8.60 -12.37
C LEU A 160 -15.58 -7.09 -12.67
N ALA A 161 -14.61 -6.59 -13.44
CA ALA A 161 -14.58 -5.21 -13.90
C ALA A 161 -15.62 -4.92 -15.01
N MET A 162 -15.87 -5.89 -15.89
CA MET A 162 -16.87 -5.76 -16.98
C MET A 162 -18.31 -5.90 -16.49
N THR A 163 -18.54 -6.65 -15.41
CA THR A 163 -19.86 -6.84 -14.80
C THR A 163 -20.58 -5.52 -14.44
N PRO A 164 -19.98 -4.58 -13.69
CA PRO A 164 -20.62 -3.29 -13.40
C PRO A 164 -20.82 -2.44 -14.66
N ILE A 165 -19.91 -2.51 -15.63
CA ILE A 165 -20.02 -1.79 -16.91
C ILE A 165 -21.25 -2.24 -17.70
N CYS A 166 -21.60 -3.53 -17.64
CA CYS A 166 -22.78 -4.08 -18.33
C CYS A 166 -24.08 -3.97 -17.52
N ILE A 167 -24.02 -4.13 -16.20
CA ILE A 167 -25.21 -4.12 -15.34
C ILE A 167 -25.82 -2.73 -15.20
N ILE A 168 -24.99 -1.68 -15.06
CA ILE A 168 -25.46 -0.30 -14.90
C ILE A 168 -26.36 0.17 -16.06
N PRO A 169 -25.96 0.06 -17.36
CA PRO A 169 -26.81 0.50 -18.47
C PRO A 169 -28.09 -0.34 -18.60
N VAL A 170 -28.04 -1.65 -18.32
CA VAL A 170 -29.24 -2.51 -18.31
C VAL A 170 -30.23 -2.03 -17.26
N MET A 171 -29.77 -1.74 -16.04
CA MET A 171 -30.62 -1.21 -14.97
C MET A 171 -31.27 0.12 -15.37
N VAL A 172 -30.50 1.03 -15.98
CA VAL A 172 -31.02 2.33 -16.46
C VAL A 172 -32.10 2.13 -17.53
N VAL A 173 -31.86 1.27 -18.53
CA VAL A 173 -32.85 0.97 -19.59
C VAL A 173 -34.11 0.34 -19.02
N LEU A 174 -33.98 -0.59 -18.06
CA LEU A 174 -35.12 -1.23 -17.41
C LEU A 174 -35.96 -0.22 -16.62
N VAL A 175 -35.36 0.72 -15.90
CA VAL A 175 -36.08 1.79 -15.18
C VAL A 175 -36.82 2.71 -16.16
N VAL A 176 -36.19 3.09 -17.28
CA VAL A 176 -36.81 3.94 -18.31
C VAL A 176 -37.97 3.20 -19.01
N LEU A 177 -37.83 1.90 -19.29
CA LEU A 177 -38.92 1.10 -19.87
C LEU A 177 -40.05 0.87 -18.88
N LYS A 178 -39.75 0.65 -17.59
CA LYS A 178 -40.76 0.46 -16.55
C LYS A 178 -41.54 1.75 -16.25
N THR A 179 -40.89 2.91 -16.29
CA THR A 179 -41.57 4.21 -16.18
C THR A 179 -42.43 4.51 -17.40
N LYS A 180 -41.99 4.14 -18.61
CA LYS A 180 -42.80 4.31 -19.83
C LYS A 180 -44.03 3.39 -19.89
N ASN A 181 -43.93 2.18 -19.34
CA ASN A 181 -45.03 1.21 -19.34
C ASN A 181 -45.87 1.23 -18.04
N GLY A 182 -45.47 2.00 -17.03
CA GLY A 182 -46.18 2.17 -15.76
C GLY A 182 -47.43 3.03 -15.84
N ASP A 183 -47.57 3.83 -16.90
CA ASP A 183 -48.72 4.71 -17.12
C ASP A 183 -49.79 4.08 -18.04
N GLY A 184 -49.68 2.77 -18.33
CA GLY A 184 -50.56 2.05 -19.26
C GLY A 184 -51.50 0.99 -18.65
N SER A 185 -51.54 0.82 -17.33
CA SER A 185 -52.40 -0.18 -16.68
C SER A 185 -53.11 0.32 -15.42
N SER A 186 -53.62 1.56 -15.45
CA SER A 186 -54.66 1.99 -14.52
C SER A 186 -55.64 2.95 -15.21
N TRP A 187 -56.79 2.39 -15.60
CA TRP A 187 -58.02 3.00 -16.16
C TRP A 187 -57.95 3.58 -17.57
#